data_AF-A0A3S3Z5Y5-F1
#
_entry.id   AF-A0A3S3Z5Y5-F1
#
_cell.length_a   1.000
_cell.length_b   1.000
_cell.length_c   1.000
_cell.angle_alpha   90.00
_cell.angle_beta   90.00
_cell.angle_gamma   90.00
#
_symmetry.space_group_name_H-M   'P 1'
#
loop_
_entity.id
_entity.type
_entity.pdbx_description
1 polymer ?
#
loop_
_entity_poly.entity_id
_entity_poly.type
_entity_poly.pdbx_seq_one_letter_code
_entity_poly.pdbx_strand_id
1 'polypeptide(L)'
;MDFGLVWYFLFLKKKSAIDIYFFDLQQMLTMHEFNAETTTKLYRAEYKQAKAELEKEFNVALQEAKKIYDSHYDPTSENDEESHYLASYESGHDEIEQNHQIDDEQLTYRFSTMADYFNKSSLVITYAMFENQLRRYCDLLRLIFGKRLSVEDLDDRNYVKTCLNYLEKVIEVDIKSLEYLETKFKDLQYLRNRIMHNGGEFHEGKNEDLERIINASNGSLELIKSQEPYEEFKEDVENKLPKLNLLRVKKNEYLHQYFGIIAVFFQELLWLTDAKLKYKILKQRLLFLLGFSSKRLKIIDIKVVHIAKGRQVKASLFSDDITDAIKFNCTITITRANKNQLTIINQIDGHSKLTRLVDHLNSRPEIIFDEIFQGFNLSSKSQNFNIIFY
;
A
#
# COMPACT_ATOMS: atom_id res chain seq x y z
N MET A 1 37.19 1.47 18.79
CA MET A 1 36.23 0.69 17.97
C MET A 1 36.93 0.44 16.66
N ASP A 2 37.11 -0.82 16.24
CA ASP A 2 37.74 -1.08 14.93
C ASP A 2 36.69 -0.85 13.83
N PHE A 3 36.52 0.43 13.48
CA PHE A 3 35.50 0.90 12.55
C PHE A 3 35.57 0.16 11.21
N GLY A 4 36.77 -0.26 10.79
CA GLY A 4 36.97 -1.02 9.56
C GLY A 4 36.29 -2.39 9.57
N LEU A 5 36.31 -3.10 10.70
CA LEU A 5 35.64 -4.41 10.83
C LEU A 5 34.12 -4.27 10.87
N VAL A 6 33.60 -3.30 11.62
CA VAL A 6 32.16 -2.99 11.64
C VAL A 6 31.69 -2.60 10.24
N TRP A 7 32.47 -1.77 9.55
CA TRP A 7 32.10 -1.33 8.20
C TRP A 7 32.11 -2.47 7.19
N TYR A 8 33.11 -3.34 7.25
CA TYR A 8 33.23 -4.50 6.36
C TYR A 8 32.06 -5.49 6.53
N PHE A 9 31.71 -5.80 7.78
CA PHE A 9 30.65 -6.76 8.11
C PHE A 9 29.24 -6.18 8.14
N LEU A 10 29.05 -4.89 7.89
CA LEU A 10 27.72 -4.29 7.81
C LEU A 10 27.42 -3.67 6.44
N PHE A 11 28.41 -3.11 5.75
CA PHE A 11 28.15 -2.32 4.52
C PHE A 11 28.79 -2.88 3.24
N LEU A 12 29.75 -3.81 3.32
CA LEU A 12 30.42 -4.38 2.14
C LEU A 12 29.85 -5.75 1.70
N LYS A 13 28.64 -6.10 2.15
CA LYS A 13 27.99 -7.36 1.72
C LYS A 13 27.70 -7.31 0.23
N LYS A 14 28.18 -8.32 -0.51
CA LYS A 14 27.65 -8.58 -1.86
C LYS A 14 26.18 -8.99 -1.73
N LYS A 15 25.26 -8.10 -2.09
CA LYS A 15 23.82 -8.39 -2.08
C LYS A 15 23.51 -9.52 -3.06
N SER A 16 22.75 -10.50 -2.61
CA SER A 16 22.26 -11.57 -3.49
C SER A 16 21.20 -11.03 -4.46
N ALA A 17 20.90 -11.75 -5.53
CA ALA A 17 19.83 -11.35 -6.45
C ALA A 17 18.46 -11.23 -5.76
N ILE A 18 18.19 -12.07 -4.74
CA ILE A 18 17.00 -11.95 -3.89
C ILE A 18 17.06 -10.68 -3.03
N ASP A 19 18.20 -10.37 -2.42
CA ASP A 19 18.34 -9.15 -1.61
C ASP A 19 18.06 -7.89 -2.45
N ILE A 20 18.62 -7.84 -3.67
CA ILE A 20 18.40 -6.72 -4.61
C ILE A 20 16.91 -6.64 -4.98
N TYR A 21 16.29 -7.78 -5.33
CA TYR A 21 14.87 -7.81 -5.68
C TYR A 21 13.98 -7.27 -4.56
N PHE A 22 14.19 -7.69 -3.30
CA PHE A 22 13.37 -7.24 -2.18
C PHE A 22 13.63 -5.79 -1.78
N PHE A 23 14.86 -5.30 -1.93
CA PHE A 23 15.17 -3.89 -1.78
C PHE A 23 14.39 -3.05 -2.81
N ASP A 24 14.48 -3.41 -4.10
CA ASP A 24 13.78 -2.71 -5.17
C ASP A 24 12.26 -2.75 -4.98
N LEU A 25 11.71 -3.89 -4.58
CA LEU A 25 10.29 -4.05 -4.29
C LEU A 25 9.83 -3.16 -3.15
N GLN A 26 10.59 -3.08 -2.06
CA GLN A 26 10.27 -2.22 -0.92
C GLN A 26 10.26 -0.75 -1.33
N GLN A 27 11.28 -0.30 -2.07
CA GLN A 27 11.36 1.06 -2.59
C GLN A 27 10.18 1.37 -3.51
N MET A 28 9.85 0.45 -4.43
CA MET A 28 8.73 0.60 -5.35
C MET A 28 7.39 0.74 -4.61
N LEU A 29 7.12 -0.14 -3.64
CA LEU A 29 5.92 -0.07 -2.81
C LEU A 29 5.82 1.27 -2.07
N THR A 30 6.94 1.71 -1.47
CA THR A 30 7.01 2.95 -0.70
C THR A 30 6.77 4.16 -1.59
N MET A 31 7.37 4.19 -2.79
CA MET A 31 7.21 5.27 -3.75
C MET A 31 5.78 5.35 -4.30
N HIS A 32 5.15 4.22 -4.61
CA HIS A 32 3.77 4.21 -5.08
C HIS A 32 2.78 4.64 -3.98
N GLU A 33 2.97 4.16 -2.75
CA GLU A 33 2.16 4.57 -1.60
C GLU A 33 2.31 6.08 -1.34
N PHE A 34 3.55 6.57 -1.29
CA PHE A 34 3.85 7.99 -1.10
C PHE A 34 3.27 8.87 -2.21
N ASN A 35 3.36 8.44 -3.47
CA ASN A 35 2.78 9.16 -4.60
C ASN A 35 1.25 9.25 -4.47
N ALA A 36 0.58 8.12 -4.17
CA ALA A 36 -0.86 8.09 -3.96
C ALA A 36 -1.29 9.05 -2.84
N GLU A 37 -0.60 9.02 -1.69
CA GLU A 37 -0.84 9.94 -0.58
C GLU A 37 -0.67 11.40 -0.97
N THR A 38 0.46 11.72 -1.61
CA THR A 38 0.85 13.09 -1.91
C THR A 38 -0.12 13.73 -2.91
N THR A 39 -0.48 13.02 -3.97
CA THR A 39 -1.46 13.51 -4.95
C THR A 39 -2.85 13.69 -4.33
N THR A 40 -3.27 12.78 -3.44
CA THR A 40 -4.55 12.93 -2.74
C THR A 40 -4.54 14.15 -1.81
N LYS A 41 -3.43 14.38 -1.09
CA LYS A 41 -3.26 15.57 -0.24
C LYS A 41 -3.29 16.85 -1.07
N LEU A 42 -2.65 16.84 -2.25
CA LEU A 42 -2.65 17.97 -3.18
C LEU A 42 -4.06 18.32 -3.64
N TYR A 43 -4.85 17.35 -4.14
CA TYR A 43 -6.23 17.61 -4.55
C TYR A 43 -7.11 18.14 -3.42
N ARG A 44 -6.92 17.62 -2.19
CA ARG A 44 -7.65 18.15 -1.02
C ARG A 44 -7.25 19.59 -0.68
N ALA A 45 -5.98 19.95 -0.86
CA ALA A 45 -5.49 21.31 -0.62
C ALA A 45 -6.03 22.27 -1.69
N GLU A 46 -5.95 21.89 -2.97
CA GLU A 46 -6.46 22.67 -4.10
C GLU A 46 -7.98 22.87 -4.00
N TYR A 47 -8.75 21.84 -3.62
CA TYR A 47 -10.19 21.97 -3.40
C TYR A 47 -10.51 22.98 -2.30
N LYS A 48 -9.79 22.92 -1.17
CA LYS A 48 -9.99 23.87 -0.06
C LYS A 48 -9.67 25.30 -0.47
N GLN A 49 -8.60 25.48 -1.23
CA GLN A 49 -8.22 26.80 -1.74
C GLN A 49 -9.30 27.34 -2.70
N ALA A 50 -9.67 26.56 -3.71
CA ALA A 50 -10.67 26.97 -4.68
C ALA A 50 -12.04 27.24 -4.03
N LYS A 51 -12.43 26.45 -3.02
CA LYS A 51 -13.66 26.68 -2.26
C LYS A 51 -13.59 27.98 -1.44
N ALA A 52 -12.45 28.28 -0.83
CA ALA A 52 -12.27 29.53 -0.09
C ALA A 52 -12.27 30.76 -1.01
N GLU A 53 -11.72 30.63 -2.23
CA GLU A 53 -11.77 31.67 -3.25
C GLU A 53 -13.20 31.91 -3.74
N LEU A 54 -13.94 30.85 -4.07
CA LEU A 54 -15.36 30.92 -4.47
C LEU A 54 -16.22 31.61 -3.39
N GLU A 55 -16.09 31.18 -2.13
CA GLU A 55 -16.81 31.80 -1.01
C GLU A 55 -16.45 33.28 -0.83
N LYS A 56 -15.18 33.65 -1.04
CA LYS A 56 -14.76 35.04 -0.95
C LYS A 56 -15.39 35.88 -2.06
N GLU A 57 -15.39 35.39 -3.29
CA GLU A 57 -15.99 36.06 -4.45
C GLU A 57 -17.51 36.23 -4.26
N PHE A 58 -18.19 35.17 -3.83
CA PHE A 58 -19.61 35.20 -3.49
C PHE A 58 -19.92 36.25 -2.42
N ASN A 59 -19.18 36.27 -1.31
CA ASN A 59 -19.42 37.23 -0.22
C ASN A 59 -19.21 38.68 -0.66
N VAL A 60 -18.26 38.96 -1.57
CA VAL A 60 -18.06 40.30 -2.13
C VAL A 60 -19.23 40.69 -3.02
N ALA A 61 -19.63 39.81 -3.95
CA ALA A 61 -20.76 40.04 -4.85
C ALA A 61 -22.07 40.23 -4.08
N LEU A 62 -22.33 39.41 -3.07
CA LEU A 62 -23.52 39.48 -2.23
C LEU A 62 -23.58 40.79 -1.43
N GLN A 63 -22.44 41.28 -0.92
CA GLN A 63 -22.39 42.57 -0.22
C GLN A 63 -22.67 43.75 -1.15
N GLU A 64 -22.23 43.69 -2.40
CA GLU A 64 -22.50 44.72 -3.40
C GLU A 64 -23.97 44.70 -3.84
N ALA A 65 -24.50 43.51 -4.14
CA ALA A 65 -25.91 43.32 -4.47
C ALA A 65 -26.82 43.77 -3.32
N LYS A 66 -26.48 43.44 -2.08
CA LYS A 66 -27.24 43.85 -0.90
C LYS A 66 -27.36 45.38 -0.77
N LYS A 67 -26.30 46.15 -1.10
CA LYS A 67 -26.38 47.62 -1.08
C LYS A 67 -27.38 48.15 -2.11
N ILE A 68 -27.45 47.53 -3.29
CA ILE A 68 -28.41 47.88 -4.34
C ILE A 68 -29.81 47.49 -3.90
N TYR A 69 -29.97 46.25 -3.41
CA TYR A 69 -31.22 45.72 -2.88
C TYR A 69 -31.81 46.66 -1.79
N ASP A 70 -31.01 47.00 -0.78
CA ASP A 70 -31.42 47.87 0.33
C ASP A 70 -31.79 49.30 -0.14
N SER A 71 -31.28 49.75 -1.30
CA SER A 71 -31.60 51.06 -1.88
C SER A 71 -32.92 51.09 -2.66
N HIS A 72 -33.38 49.93 -3.14
CA HIS A 72 -34.60 49.77 -3.94
C HIS A 72 -35.76 49.14 -3.16
N TYR A 73 -35.48 48.51 -2.02
CA TYR A 73 -36.49 47.91 -1.15
C TYR A 73 -37.16 48.96 -0.26
N ASP A 74 -38.49 49.09 -0.36
CA ASP A 74 -39.31 49.94 0.50
C ASP A 74 -40.27 49.07 1.35
N PRO A 75 -39.95 48.83 2.64
CA PRO A 75 -40.76 48.01 3.53
C PRO A 75 -42.10 48.67 3.92
N THR A 76 -42.37 49.90 3.47
CA THR A 76 -43.62 50.63 3.74
C THR A 76 -44.59 50.65 2.56
N SER A 77 -44.21 50.03 1.43
CA SER A 77 -45.08 49.90 0.27
C SER A 77 -46.32 49.05 0.58
N GLU A 78 -47.47 49.38 -0.03
CA GLU A 78 -48.72 48.61 0.14
C GLU A 78 -48.63 47.19 -0.45
N ASN A 79 -47.56 46.87 -1.19
CA ASN A 79 -47.33 45.60 -1.86
C ASN A 79 -45.87 45.11 -1.67
N ASP A 80 -45.55 44.68 -0.45
CA ASP A 80 -44.21 44.23 -0.01
C ASP A 80 -43.59 43.16 -0.95
N GLU A 81 -44.40 42.25 -1.48
CA GLU A 81 -43.93 41.22 -2.44
C GLU A 81 -43.41 41.83 -3.76
N GLU A 82 -44.06 42.89 -4.25
CA GLU A 82 -43.67 43.57 -5.50
C GLU A 82 -42.41 44.41 -5.29
N SER A 83 -42.28 45.06 -4.12
CA SER A 83 -41.06 45.78 -3.75
C SER A 83 -39.87 44.84 -3.55
N HIS A 84 -40.09 43.67 -2.94
CA HIS A 84 -39.07 42.62 -2.81
C HIS A 84 -38.62 42.11 -4.19
N TYR A 85 -39.57 41.76 -5.06
CA TYR A 85 -39.26 41.25 -6.40
C TYR A 85 -38.47 42.26 -7.24
N LEU A 86 -38.86 43.55 -7.21
CA LEU A 86 -38.15 44.61 -7.92
C LEU A 86 -36.73 44.79 -7.37
N ALA A 87 -36.57 44.82 -6.04
CA ALA A 87 -35.27 44.97 -5.41
C ALA A 87 -34.34 43.77 -5.68
N SER A 88 -34.86 42.53 -5.65
CA SER A 88 -34.12 41.32 -6.02
C SER A 88 -33.70 41.32 -7.49
N TYR A 89 -34.60 41.73 -8.38
CA TYR A 89 -34.32 41.83 -9.82
C TYR A 89 -33.23 42.88 -10.13
N GLU A 90 -33.36 44.09 -9.59
CA GLU A 90 -32.41 45.19 -9.83
C GLU A 90 -31.04 44.93 -9.20
N SER A 91 -30.99 44.24 -8.06
CA SER A 91 -29.73 43.88 -7.40
C SER A 91 -29.08 42.62 -7.96
N GLY A 92 -29.82 41.79 -8.71
CA GLY A 92 -29.38 40.45 -9.11
C GLY A 92 -29.13 39.50 -7.92
N HIS A 93 -29.71 39.79 -6.75
CA HIS A 93 -29.43 39.06 -5.51
C HIS A 93 -29.67 37.55 -5.66
N ASP A 94 -30.84 37.18 -6.19
CA ASP A 94 -31.24 35.77 -6.35
C ASP A 94 -30.38 35.06 -7.41
N GLU A 95 -29.97 35.77 -8.47
CA GLU A 95 -29.08 35.23 -9.51
C GLU A 95 -27.69 34.93 -8.94
N ILE A 96 -27.16 35.79 -8.07
CA ILE A 96 -25.86 35.59 -7.40
C ILE A 96 -25.90 34.35 -6.49
N GLU A 97 -26.97 34.19 -5.69
CA GLU A 97 -27.12 33.00 -4.85
C GLU A 97 -27.26 31.72 -5.68
N GLN A 98 -28.05 31.75 -6.75
CA GLN A 98 -28.21 30.61 -7.64
C GLN A 98 -26.90 30.24 -8.35
N ASN A 99 -26.16 31.23 -8.86
CA ASN A 99 -24.88 31.01 -9.51
C ASN A 99 -23.85 30.43 -8.54
N HIS A 100 -23.78 30.92 -7.30
CA HIS A 100 -22.89 30.35 -6.28
C HIS A 100 -23.20 28.88 -5.97
N GLN A 101 -24.48 28.51 -5.88
CA GLN A 101 -24.87 27.11 -5.68
C GLN A 101 -24.41 26.24 -6.86
N ILE A 102 -24.63 26.70 -8.10
CA ILE A 102 -24.18 26.01 -9.31
C ILE A 102 -22.65 25.86 -9.30
N ASP A 103 -21.92 26.92 -8.96
CA ASP A 103 -20.46 26.93 -8.94
C ASP A 103 -19.89 26.01 -7.85
N ASP A 104 -20.47 25.97 -6.64
CA ASP A 104 -20.03 25.04 -5.57
C ASP A 104 -20.30 23.58 -5.95
N GLU A 105 -21.44 23.29 -6.60
CA GLU A 105 -21.75 21.97 -7.13
C GLU A 105 -20.77 21.55 -8.23
N GLN A 106 -20.51 22.43 -9.21
CA GLN A 106 -19.54 22.18 -10.28
C GLN A 106 -18.13 21.99 -9.73
N LEU A 107 -17.72 22.79 -8.74
CA LEU A 107 -16.43 22.67 -8.06
C LEU A 107 -16.29 21.32 -7.38
N THR A 108 -17.31 20.91 -6.62
CA THR A 108 -17.35 19.62 -5.91
C THR A 108 -17.35 18.45 -6.89
N TYR A 109 -18.11 18.55 -7.99
CA TYR A 109 -18.13 17.55 -9.06
C TYR A 109 -16.76 17.42 -9.73
N ARG A 110 -16.12 18.55 -10.08
CA ARG A 110 -14.79 18.58 -10.70
C ARG A 110 -13.74 17.86 -9.84
N PHE A 111 -13.61 18.25 -8.58
CA PHE A 111 -12.59 17.68 -7.70
C PHE A 111 -12.87 16.22 -7.31
N SER A 112 -14.14 15.83 -7.13
CA SER A 112 -14.50 14.43 -6.88
C SER A 112 -14.22 13.53 -8.09
N THR A 113 -14.45 14.03 -9.30
CA THR A 113 -14.16 13.33 -10.55
C THR A 113 -12.64 13.20 -10.79
N MET A 114 -11.87 14.26 -10.54
CA MET A 114 -10.40 14.20 -10.59
C MET A 114 -9.85 13.15 -9.61
N ALA A 115 -10.33 13.15 -8.36
CA ALA A 115 -9.93 12.18 -7.36
C ALA A 115 -10.29 10.74 -7.78
N ASP A 116 -11.48 10.53 -8.35
CA ASP A 116 -11.90 9.21 -8.86
C ASP A 116 -10.98 8.70 -9.97
N TYR A 117 -10.72 9.51 -10.99
CA TYR A 117 -9.82 9.12 -12.09
C TYR A 117 -8.40 8.81 -11.61
N PHE A 118 -7.88 9.60 -10.68
CA PHE A 118 -6.58 9.34 -10.07
C PHE A 118 -6.58 8.03 -9.27
N ASN A 119 -7.60 7.79 -8.46
CA ASN A 119 -7.68 6.59 -7.64
C ASN A 119 -7.86 5.33 -8.49
N LYS A 120 -8.67 5.40 -9.56
CA LYS A 120 -8.83 4.32 -10.55
C LYS A 120 -7.52 3.99 -11.27
N SER A 121 -6.83 5.01 -11.79
CA SER A 121 -5.54 4.82 -12.46
C SER A 121 -4.49 4.25 -11.49
N SER A 122 -4.45 4.75 -10.25
CA SER A 122 -3.56 4.23 -9.21
C SER A 122 -3.87 2.77 -8.84
N LEU A 123 -5.16 2.38 -8.78
CA LEU A 123 -5.57 0.98 -8.58
C LEU A 123 -5.05 0.08 -9.69
N VAL A 124 -5.21 0.49 -10.95
CA VAL A 124 -4.70 -0.24 -12.12
C VAL A 124 -3.18 -0.39 -12.06
N ILE A 125 -2.47 0.69 -11.76
CA ILE A 125 -1.00 0.69 -11.64
C ILE A 125 -0.55 -0.24 -10.50
N THR A 126 -1.18 -0.19 -9.34
CA THR A 126 -0.86 -1.05 -8.19
C THR A 126 -1.04 -2.53 -8.53
N TYR A 127 -2.11 -2.90 -9.22
CA TYR A 127 -2.31 -4.29 -9.66
C TYR A 127 -1.24 -4.71 -10.69
N ALA A 128 -0.96 -3.87 -11.69
CA ALA A 128 0.08 -4.15 -12.69
C ALA A 128 1.48 -4.26 -12.06
N MET A 129 1.78 -3.44 -11.06
CA MET A 129 3.01 -3.52 -10.27
C MET A 129 3.10 -4.88 -9.57
N PHE A 130 2.05 -5.29 -8.86
CA PHE A 130 1.99 -6.58 -8.19
C PHE A 130 2.23 -7.75 -9.16
N GLU A 131 1.50 -7.78 -10.28
CA GLU A 131 1.59 -8.82 -11.30
C GLU A 131 3.02 -8.95 -11.86
N ASN A 132 3.61 -7.82 -12.24
CA ASN A 132 4.97 -7.77 -12.76
C ASN A 132 6.01 -8.22 -11.73
N GLN A 133 5.87 -7.81 -10.47
CA GLN A 133 6.81 -8.22 -9.43
C GLN A 133 6.68 -9.70 -9.11
N LEU A 134 5.47 -10.26 -9.13
CA LEU A 134 5.25 -11.70 -8.92
C LEU A 134 5.88 -12.52 -10.05
N ARG A 135 5.74 -12.07 -11.30
CA ARG A 135 6.44 -12.66 -12.45
C ARG A 135 7.95 -12.67 -12.26
N ARG A 136 8.53 -11.49 -12.00
CA ARG A 136 9.98 -11.33 -11.79
C ARG A 136 10.49 -12.22 -10.67
N TYR A 137 9.69 -12.40 -9.62
CA TYR A 137 10.02 -13.30 -8.53
C TYR A 137 10.04 -14.77 -8.98
N CYS A 138 9.03 -15.21 -9.73
CA CYS A 138 9.00 -16.56 -10.29
C CYS A 138 10.22 -16.84 -11.19
N ASP A 139 10.57 -15.88 -12.05
CA ASP A 139 11.75 -15.98 -12.92
C ASP A 139 13.06 -16.04 -12.12
N LEU A 140 13.17 -15.25 -11.06
CA LEU A 140 14.30 -15.28 -10.15
C LEU A 140 14.43 -16.66 -9.47
N LEU A 141 13.32 -17.22 -8.99
CA LEU A 141 13.33 -18.55 -8.38
C LEU A 141 13.66 -19.65 -9.40
N ARG A 142 13.15 -19.55 -10.64
CA ARG A 142 13.52 -20.46 -11.73
C ARG A 142 15.04 -20.58 -11.86
N LEU A 143 15.74 -19.43 -11.88
CA LEU A 143 17.20 -19.39 -11.97
C LEU A 143 17.87 -19.97 -10.73
N ILE A 144 17.41 -19.62 -9.53
CA ILE A 144 17.99 -20.06 -8.25
C ILE A 144 17.86 -21.58 -8.07
N PHE A 145 16.73 -22.15 -8.46
CA PHE A 145 16.45 -23.59 -8.37
C PHE A 145 16.86 -24.36 -9.64
N GLY A 146 17.40 -23.69 -10.66
CA GLY A 146 17.84 -24.31 -11.91
C GLY A 146 16.70 -25.01 -12.68
N LYS A 147 15.48 -24.48 -12.60
CA LYS A 147 14.30 -25.07 -13.25
C LYS A 147 14.27 -24.69 -14.72
N ARG A 148 13.96 -25.65 -15.59
CA ARG A 148 13.83 -25.41 -17.03
C ARG A 148 12.50 -24.77 -17.39
N LEU A 149 11.42 -25.25 -16.76
CA LEU A 149 10.07 -24.72 -16.94
C LEU A 149 9.97 -23.30 -16.36
N SER A 150 9.28 -22.45 -17.08
CA SER A 150 8.91 -21.08 -16.76
C SER A 150 7.42 -20.98 -16.41
N VAL A 151 6.99 -19.79 -15.98
CA VAL A 151 5.56 -19.52 -15.76
C VAL A 151 4.78 -19.60 -17.08
N GLU A 152 5.39 -19.22 -18.19
CA GLU A 152 4.76 -19.20 -19.52
C GLU A 152 4.45 -20.60 -20.05
N ASP A 153 5.13 -21.63 -19.53
CA ASP A 153 4.87 -23.03 -19.87
C ASP A 153 3.61 -23.59 -19.18
N LEU A 154 2.95 -22.81 -18.32
CA LEU A 154 1.70 -23.17 -17.67
C LEU A 154 0.52 -22.48 -18.36
N ASP A 155 -0.36 -23.27 -18.98
CA ASP A 155 -1.55 -22.77 -19.67
C ASP A 155 -2.69 -22.47 -18.67
N ASP A 156 -2.85 -21.20 -18.28
CA ASP A 156 -4.02 -20.71 -17.53
C ASP A 156 -4.27 -19.21 -17.84
N ARG A 157 -5.55 -18.83 -17.94
CA ARG A 157 -5.98 -17.44 -18.23
C ARG A 157 -5.77 -16.50 -17.03
N ASN A 158 -5.72 -17.02 -15.81
CA ASN A 158 -5.51 -16.19 -14.62
C ASN A 158 -4.04 -16.14 -14.22
N TYR A 159 -3.36 -15.07 -14.61
CA TYR A 159 -1.93 -14.91 -14.43
C TYR A 159 -1.43 -15.08 -12.98
N VAL A 160 -2.11 -14.46 -12.00
CA VAL A 160 -1.70 -14.58 -10.57
C VAL A 160 -1.79 -16.04 -10.12
N LYS A 161 -2.87 -16.72 -10.51
CA LYS A 161 -3.06 -18.14 -10.23
C LYS A 161 -1.99 -18.99 -10.94
N THR A 162 -1.62 -18.65 -12.18
CA THR A 162 -0.53 -19.31 -12.92
C THR A 162 0.79 -19.20 -12.15
N CYS A 163 1.14 -18.00 -11.66
CA CYS A 163 2.33 -17.80 -10.84
C CYS A 163 2.28 -18.60 -9.53
N LEU A 164 1.14 -18.62 -8.82
CA LEU A 164 0.99 -19.42 -7.60
C LEU A 164 1.13 -20.93 -7.88
N ASN A 165 0.48 -21.42 -8.94
CA ASN A 165 0.62 -22.80 -9.40
C ASN A 165 2.08 -23.14 -9.76
N TYR A 166 2.80 -22.20 -10.39
CA TYR A 166 4.23 -22.37 -10.69
C TYR A 166 5.07 -22.52 -9.42
N LEU A 167 4.86 -21.62 -8.45
CA LEU A 167 5.55 -21.65 -7.16
C LEU A 167 5.29 -22.96 -6.42
N GLU A 168 4.04 -23.44 -6.40
CA GLU A 168 3.65 -24.67 -5.72
C GLU A 168 4.15 -25.93 -6.44
N LYS A 169 3.92 -26.03 -7.76
CA LYS A 169 4.10 -27.29 -8.50
C LYS A 169 5.49 -27.44 -9.11
N VAL A 170 6.14 -26.34 -9.49
CA VAL A 170 7.45 -26.36 -10.17
C VAL A 170 8.57 -26.04 -9.20
N ILE A 171 8.41 -24.97 -8.40
CA ILE A 171 9.40 -24.58 -7.39
C ILE A 171 9.25 -25.38 -6.09
N GLU A 172 8.06 -25.94 -5.83
CA GLU A 172 7.73 -26.72 -4.63
C GLU A 172 7.81 -25.89 -3.35
N VAL A 173 7.28 -24.66 -3.40
CA VAL A 173 7.04 -23.78 -2.25
C VAL A 173 5.65 -24.08 -1.69
N ASP A 174 5.53 -24.29 -0.37
CA ASP A 174 4.23 -24.48 0.29
C ASP A 174 3.48 -23.16 0.41
N ILE A 175 2.60 -22.87 -0.55
CA ILE A 175 1.88 -21.60 -0.65
C ILE A 175 0.56 -21.56 0.12
N LYS A 176 0.20 -22.60 0.90
CA LYS A 176 -1.10 -22.68 1.59
C LYS A 176 -1.39 -21.45 2.47
N SER A 177 -0.36 -20.89 3.10
CA SER A 177 -0.53 -19.69 3.92
C SER A 177 -0.83 -18.42 3.12
N LEU A 178 -0.75 -18.44 1.78
CA LEU A 178 -1.03 -17.32 0.89
C LEU A 178 -2.46 -17.33 0.32
N GLU A 179 -3.21 -18.43 0.44
CA GLU A 179 -4.56 -18.59 -0.15
C GLU A 179 -5.54 -17.50 0.30
N TYR A 180 -5.45 -17.06 1.57
CA TYR A 180 -6.31 -15.99 2.09
C TYR A 180 -6.04 -14.62 1.41
N LEU A 181 -4.82 -14.40 0.92
CA LEU A 181 -4.43 -13.19 0.20
C LEU A 181 -4.85 -13.27 -1.27
N GLU A 182 -4.88 -14.47 -1.87
CA GLU A 182 -5.31 -14.69 -3.25
C GLU A 182 -6.72 -14.12 -3.48
N THR A 183 -7.65 -14.33 -2.54
CA THR A 183 -9.01 -13.80 -2.62
C THR A 183 -9.03 -12.26 -2.69
N LYS A 184 -8.12 -11.59 -1.98
CA LYS A 184 -8.00 -10.13 -2.05
C LYS A 184 -7.46 -9.64 -3.39
N PHE A 185 -6.53 -10.39 -4.00
CA PHE A 185 -6.04 -10.07 -5.34
C PHE A 185 -7.08 -10.34 -6.43
N LYS A 186 -7.98 -11.31 -6.25
CA LYS A 186 -9.14 -11.51 -7.13
C LYS A 186 -10.07 -10.30 -7.13
N ASP A 187 -10.36 -9.73 -5.96
CA ASP A 187 -11.16 -8.51 -5.85
C ASP A 187 -10.49 -7.34 -6.59
N LEU A 188 -9.16 -7.18 -6.42
CA LEU A 188 -8.39 -6.14 -7.10
C LEU A 188 -8.35 -6.35 -8.62
N GLN A 189 -8.15 -7.59 -9.07
CA GLN A 189 -8.16 -7.98 -10.48
C GLN A 189 -9.52 -7.69 -11.12
N TYR A 190 -10.60 -8.02 -10.42
CA TYR A 190 -11.97 -7.78 -10.87
C TYR A 190 -12.22 -6.30 -11.13
N LEU A 191 -11.91 -5.44 -10.17
CA LEU A 191 -12.06 -3.99 -10.32
C LEU A 191 -11.16 -3.44 -11.43
N ARG A 192 -9.89 -3.85 -11.47
CA ARG A 192 -8.94 -3.44 -12.52
C ARG A 192 -9.48 -3.76 -13.91
N ASN A 193 -10.01 -4.96 -14.12
CA ASN A 193 -10.54 -5.37 -15.42
C ASN A 193 -11.75 -4.53 -15.81
N ARG A 194 -12.64 -4.24 -14.87
CA ARG A 194 -13.82 -3.39 -15.12
C ARG A 194 -13.44 -1.95 -15.45
N ILE A 195 -12.48 -1.38 -14.74
CA ILE A 195 -11.94 -0.05 -15.01
C ILE A 195 -11.30 0.00 -16.41
N MET A 196 -10.47 -0.99 -16.76
CA MET A 196 -9.72 -0.99 -18.03
C MET A 196 -10.60 -1.24 -19.26
N HIS A 197 -11.64 -2.07 -19.15
CA HIS A 197 -12.44 -2.45 -20.31
C HIS A 197 -13.66 -1.55 -20.52
N ASN A 198 -14.29 -1.07 -19.44
CA ASN A 198 -15.56 -0.34 -19.51
C ASN A 198 -15.53 0.97 -18.72
N GLY A 199 -14.36 1.55 -18.42
CA GLY A 199 -14.26 2.77 -17.59
C GLY A 199 -14.76 2.61 -16.14
N GLY A 200 -15.05 1.37 -15.71
CA GLY A 200 -15.70 1.08 -14.43
C GLY A 200 -17.23 1.11 -14.50
N GLU A 201 -17.83 1.01 -15.69
CA GLU A 201 -19.27 0.92 -15.88
C GLU A 201 -19.79 -0.51 -15.67
N PHE A 202 -20.95 -0.57 -15.02
CA PHE A 202 -21.69 -1.78 -14.71
C PHE A 202 -23.13 -1.61 -15.17
N HIS A 203 -23.70 -2.64 -15.79
CA HIS A 203 -25.12 -2.63 -16.14
C HIS A 203 -25.95 -2.64 -14.86
N GLU A 204 -27.10 -1.97 -14.89
CA GLU A 204 -28.06 -2.03 -13.79
C GLU A 204 -28.55 -3.48 -13.60
N GLY A 205 -28.40 -3.99 -12.39
CA GLY A 205 -28.65 -5.39 -12.05
C GLY A 205 -27.82 -5.85 -10.86
N LYS A 206 -28.18 -6.99 -10.27
CA LYS A 206 -27.44 -7.57 -9.15
C LYS A 206 -26.08 -8.06 -9.63
N ASN A 207 -25.02 -7.60 -8.97
CA ASN A 207 -23.67 -8.08 -9.19
C ASN A 207 -23.07 -8.42 -7.83
N GLU A 208 -23.24 -9.69 -7.42
CA GLU A 208 -22.89 -10.15 -6.07
C GLU A 208 -21.42 -9.90 -5.72
N ASP A 209 -20.51 -10.07 -6.68
CA ASP A 209 -19.08 -9.78 -6.49
C ASP A 209 -18.83 -8.30 -6.24
N LEU A 210 -19.43 -7.42 -7.04
CA LEU A 210 -19.28 -5.98 -6.88
C LEU A 210 -19.89 -5.50 -5.57
N GLU A 211 -21.09 -5.95 -5.22
CA GLU A 211 -21.76 -5.61 -3.96
C GLU A 211 -20.94 -6.07 -2.76
N ARG A 212 -20.39 -7.28 -2.80
CA ARG A 212 -19.47 -7.80 -1.77
C ARG A 212 -18.24 -6.90 -1.62
N ILE A 213 -17.61 -6.50 -2.73
CA ILE A 213 -16.41 -5.66 -2.74
C ILE A 213 -16.73 -4.26 -2.19
N ILE A 214 -17.84 -3.65 -2.61
CA ILE A 214 -18.27 -2.32 -2.12
C ILE A 214 -18.56 -2.36 -0.63
N ASN A 215 -19.31 -3.36 -0.16
CA ASN A 215 -19.64 -3.52 1.26
C ASN A 215 -18.37 -3.73 2.10
N ALA A 216 -17.39 -4.48 1.59
CA ALA A 216 -16.11 -4.67 2.25
C ALA A 216 -15.20 -3.42 2.24
N SER A 217 -15.50 -2.42 1.40
CA SER A 217 -14.67 -1.22 1.23
C SER A 217 -14.88 -0.14 2.30
N ASN A 218 -15.83 -0.33 3.22
CA ASN A 218 -16.18 0.62 4.29
C ASN A 218 -16.45 2.05 3.76
N GLY A 219 -17.20 2.16 2.66
CA GLY A 219 -17.56 3.44 2.03
C GLY A 219 -16.42 4.12 1.26
N SER A 220 -15.40 3.35 0.88
CA SER A 220 -14.31 3.85 0.01
C SER A 220 -14.63 3.69 -1.47
N LEU A 221 -15.54 2.78 -1.81
CA LEU A 221 -16.12 2.58 -3.12
C LEU A 221 -17.62 2.92 -3.07
N GLU A 222 -18.15 3.49 -4.15
CA GLU A 222 -19.58 3.69 -4.35
C GLU A 222 -19.97 3.48 -5.82
N LEU A 223 -21.25 3.19 -6.07
CA LEU A 223 -21.82 3.18 -7.40
C LEU A 223 -22.64 4.45 -7.59
N ILE A 224 -22.45 5.08 -8.74
CA ILE A 224 -23.13 6.31 -9.12
C ILE A 224 -23.86 6.04 -10.41
N LYS A 225 -25.13 6.40 -10.48
CA LYS A 225 -25.88 6.29 -11.74
C LYS A 225 -25.20 7.20 -12.76
N SER A 226 -24.83 6.67 -13.94
CA SER A 226 -24.37 7.53 -15.01
C SER A 226 -25.48 8.54 -15.29
N GLN A 227 -25.15 9.83 -15.38
CA GLN A 227 -26.15 10.86 -15.62
C GLN A 227 -26.99 10.46 -16.85
N GLU A 228 -28.30 10.65 -16.73
CA GLU A 228 -29.22 10.54 -17.85
C GLU A 228 -28.75 11.47 -18.98
N PRO A 229 -28.98 11.10 -20.26
CA PRO A 229 -28.64 11.98 -21.37
C PRO A 229 -29.21 13.39 -21.17
N TYR A 230 -28.47 14.41 -21.64
CA TYR A 230 -28.95 15.80 -21.71
C TYR A 230 -30.40 15.85 -22.21
N GLU A 231 -31.22 16.72 -21.63
CA GLU A 231 -32.68 16.77 -21.88
C GLU A 231 -33.05 16.88 -23.36
N GLU A 232 -32.18 17.45 -24.20
CA GLU A 232 -32.32 17.53 -25.65
C GLU A 232 -32.34 16.16 -26.37
N PHE A 233 -32.02 15.05 -25.69
CA PHE A 233 -32.04 13.69 -26.23
C PHE A 233 -33.03 12.74 -25.51
N LYS A 234 -33.85 13.24 -24.57
CA LYS A 234 -34.71 12.40 -23.72
C LYS A 234 -35.79 11.62 -24.50
N GLU A 235 -36.44 12.23 -25.49
CA GLU A 235 -37.65 11.63 -26.10
C GLU A 235 -37.36 10.39 -26.98
N ASP A 236 -36.17 10.25 -27.57
CA ASP A 236 -35.85 9.12 -28.48
C ASP A 236 -34.95 8.02 -27.86
N VAL A 237 -34.33 8.29 -26.71
CA VAL A 237 -33.19 7.51 -26.19
C VAL A 237 -33.48 6.78 -24.87
N GLU A 238 -34.41 7.29 -24.04
CA GLU A 238 -34.70 6.74 -22.70
C GLU A 238 -35.14 5.27 -22.69
N ASN A 239 -35.77 4.78 -23.77
CA ASN A 239 -36.21 3.39 -23.88
C ASN A 239 -35.19 2.44 -24.54
N LYS A 240 -34.01 2.92 -24.96
CA LYS A 240 -33.02 2.11 -25.71
C LYS A 240 -31.63 2.04 -25.09
N LEU A 241 -31.22 3.01 -24.25
CA LEU A 241 -29.91 2.94 -23.60
C LEU A 241 -29.98 2.16 -22.27
N PRO A 242 -29.06 1.23 -22.03
CA PRO A 242 -28.99 0.54 -20.74
C PRO A 242 -28.67 1.56 -19.65
N LYS A 243 -29.38 1.48 -18.52
CA LYS A 243 -29.02 2.21 -17.31
C LYS A 243 -27.70 1.65 -16.78
N LEU A 244 -26.70 2.53 -16.65
CA LEU A 244 -25.36 2.16 -16.22
C LEU A 244 -25.06 2.75 -14.84
N ASN A 245 -24.36 1.97 -14.02
CA ASN A 245 -23.77 2.39 -12.77
C ASN A 245 -22.26 2.52 -12.97
N LEU A 246 -21.72 3.69 -12.66
CA LEU A 246 -20.28 3.96 -12.66
C LEU A 246 -19.72 3.69 -11.26
N LEU A 247 -18.69 2.85 -11.18
CA LEU A 247 -17.89 2.71 -9.97
C LEU A 247 -17.12 4.00 -9.71
N ARG A 248 -17.22 4.54 -8.50
CA ARG A 248 -16.37 5.63 -8.00
C ARG A 248 -15.48 5.13 -6.85
N VAL A 249 -14.20 5.48 -6.91
CA VAL A 249 -13.22 5.27 -5.83
C VAL A 249 -13.07 6.57 -5.06
N LYS A 250 -13.87 6.74 -4.01
CA LYS A 250 -13.99 7.98 -3.22
C LYS A 250 -12.78 8.26 -2.34
N LYS A 251 -12.18 7.19 -1.83
CA LYS A 251 -11.17 7.24 -0.76
C LYS A 251 -9.94 6.44 -1.14
N ASN A 252 -8.77 7.06 -1.00
CA ASN A 252 -7.47 6.44 -1.26
C ASN A 252 -7.15 5.34 -0.22
N GLU A 253 -7.84 5.33 0.91
CA GLU A 253 -7.79 4.29 1.92
C GLU A 253 -8.03 2.88 1.33
N TYR A 254 -8.87 2.78 0.29
CA TYR A 254 -9.07 1.52 -0.44
C TYR A 254 -7.82 1.05 -1.17
N LEU A 255 -7.00 1.96 -1.69
CA LEU A 255 -5.74 1.64 -2.36
C LEU A 255 -4.63 1.33 -1.34
N HIS A 256 -4.59 2.08 -0.24
CA HIS A 256 -3.57 1.95 0.81
C HIS A 256 -3.51 0.55 1.41
N GLN A 257 -4.68 -0.05 1.66
CA GLN A 257 -4.72 -1.44 2.14
C GLN A 257 -4.02 -2.42 1.18
N TYR A 258 -4.03 -2.17 -0.13
CA TYR A 258 -3.40 -3.06 -1.10
C TYR A 258 -1.87 -2.98 -1.10
N PHE A 259 -1.27 -1.82 -0.82
CA PHE A 259 0.18 -1.76 -0.60
C PHE A 259 0.59 -2.65 0.58
N GLY A 260 -0.17 -2.58 1.68
CA GLY A 260 0.02 -3.46 2.84
C GLY A 260 -0.20 -4.94 2.53
N ILE A 261 -1.24 -5.28 1.75
CA ILE A 261 -1.53 -6.67 1.33
C ILE A 261 -0.40 -7.21 0.45
N ILE A 262 0.08 -6.43 -0.52
CA ILE A 262 1.18 -6.81 -1.42
C ILE A 262 2.47 -7.01 -0.62
N ALA A 263 2.79 -6.09 0.29
CA ALA A 263 3.94 -6.20 1.16
C ALA A 263 3.90 -7.47 2.01
N VAL A 264 2.77 -7.76 2.64
CA VAL A 264 2.56 -8.99 3.42
C VAL A 264 2.70 -10.23 2.52
N PHE A 265 2.11 -10.22 1.33
CA PHE A 265 2.20 -11.34 0.39
C PHE A 265 3.66 -11.67 0.04
N PHE A 266 4.46 -10.69 -0.37
CA PHE A 266 5.86 -10.93 -0.72
C PHE A 266 6.73 -11.27 0.50
N GLN A 267 6.42 -10.72 1.67
CA GLN A 267 7.10 -11.07 2.91
C GLN A 267 6.86 -12.54 3.26
N GLU A 268 5.61 -12.99 3.24
CA GLU A 268 5.24 -14.37 3.49
C GLU A 268 5.87 -15.30 2.45
N LEU A 269 5.85 -14.89 1.18
CA LEU A 269 6.47 -15.64 0.10
C LEU A 269 8.00 -15.79 0.29
N LEU A 270 8.69 -14.77 0.79
CA LEU A 270 10.12 -14.89 1.13
C LEU A 270 10.37 -15.90 2.25
N TRP A 271 9.53 -15.89 3.30
CA TRP A 271 9.63 -16.88 4.39
C TRP A 271 9.49 -18.31 3.87
N LEU A 272 8.52 -18.56 2.99
CA LEU A 272 8.28 -19.87 2.40
C LEU A 272 9.41 -20.30 1.47
N THR A 273 9.89 -19.38 0.63
CA THR A 273 11.04 -19.63 -0.26
C THR A 273 12.31 -19.93 0.53
N ASP A 274 12.60 -19.17 1.59
CA ASP A 274 13.79 -19.42 2.38
C ASP A 274 13.67 -20.73 3.16
N ALA A 275 12.48 -21.10 3.63
CA ALA A 275 12.23 -22.44 4.20
C ALA A 275 12.56 -23.56 3.19
N LYS A 276 12.14 -23.42 1.91
CA LYS A 276 12.52 -24.35 0.83
C LYS A 276 14.03 -24.39 0.60
N LEU A 277 14.71 -23.26 0.75
CA LEU A 277 16.18 -23.15 0.70
C LEU A 277 16.88 -23.59 2.00
N LYS A 278 16.17 -24.21 2.95
CA LYS A 278 16.70 -24.59 4.28
C LYS A 278 17.30 -23.41 5.04
N TYR A 279 16.62 -22.26 4.94
CA TYR A 279 16.94 -20.97 5.54
C TYR A 279 18.31 -20.42 5.15
N LYS A 280 18.75 -20.68 3.91
CA LYS A 280 20.08 -20.26 3.42
C LYS A 280 20.25 -18.74 3.46
N ILE A 281 19.22 -17.99 3.10
CA ILE A 281 19.26 -16.52 3.06
C ILE A 281 19.41 -15.99 4.48
N LEU A 282 18.54 -16.44 5.40
CA LEU A 282 18.60 -16.01 6.79
C LEU A 282 19.92 -16.41 7.46
N LYS A 283 20.42 -17.64 7.21
CA LYS A 283 21.74 -18.08 7.70
C LYS A 283 22.86 -17.15 7.23
N GLN A 284 22.90 -16.81 5.95
CA GLN A 284 23.94 -15.92 5.41
C GLN A 284 23.88 -14.53 6.03
N ARG A 285 22.68 -13.99 6.24
CA ARG A 285 22.51 -12.67 6.87
C ARG A 285 22.90 -12.67 8.34
N LEU A 286 22.52 -13.71 9.10
CA LEU A 286 22.93 -13.87 10.50
C LEU A 286 24.44 -14.09 10.64
N LEU A 287 25.06 -14.87 9.75
CA LEU A 287 26.51 -15.04 9.72
C LEU A 287 27.24 -13.73 9.44
N PHE A 288 26.70 -12.90 8.54
CA PHE A 288 27.27 -11.60 8.24
C PHE A 288 27.17 -10.66 9.46
N LEU A 289 25.99 -10.59 10.09
CA LEU A 289 25.77 -9.81 11.32
C LEU A 289 26.71 -10.21 12.45
N LEU A 290 26.85 -11.52 12.67
CA LEU A 290 27.59 -12.06 13.80
C LEU A 290 29.06 -12.34 13.47
N GLY A 291 29.49 -12.15 12.21
CA GLY A 291 30.88 -12.31 11.78
C GLY A 291 31.84 -11.36 12.49
N PHE A 292 31.32 -10.27 13.08
CA PHE A 292 32.07 -9.41 13.99
C PHE A 292 32.54 -10.13 15.27
N SER A 293 31.74 -11.10 15.77
CA SER A 293 32.07 -11.84 16.98
C SER A 293 33.21 -12.85 16.75
N SER A 294 33.21 -13.51 15.59
CA SER A 294 34.25 -14.45 15.16
C SER A 294 34.29 -14.56 13.63
N LYS A 295 35.51 -14.60 13.08
CA LYS A 295 35.75 -14.76 11.64
C LYS A 295 35.33 -16.14 11.11
N ARG A 296 35.29 -17.16 11.97
CA ARG A 296 34.98 -18.55 11.60
C ARG A 296 33.66 -19.04 12.21
N LEU A 297 32.72 -18.13 12.40
CA LEU A 297 31.40 -18.46 12.87
C LEU A 297 30.63 -19.31 11.86
N LYS A 298 29.95 -20.34 12.35
CA LYS A 298 29.09 -21.26 11.60
C LYS A 298 27.74 -21.36 12.30
N ILE A 299 26.65 -21.41 11.53
CA ILE A 299 25.31 -21.72 12.04
C ILE A 299 25.08 -23.21 11.85
N ILE A 300 25.01 -23.95 12.97
CA ILE A 300 24.82 -25.40 13.01
C ILE A 300 23.37 -25.72 12.66
N ASP A 301 22.44 -25.07 13.34
CA ASP A 301 21.01 -25.30 13.18
C ASP A 301 20.25 -23.98 13.14
N ILE A 302 19.14 -23.96 12.39
CA ILE A 302 18.19 -22.86 12.41
C ILE A 302 16.78 -23.40 12.24
N LYS A 303 15.89 -22.92 13.12
CA LYS A 303 14.48 -23.28 13.11
C LYS A 303 13.63 -22.03 13.21
N VAL A 304 12.65 -21.92 12.32
CA VAL A 304 11.63 -20.88 12.38
C VAL A 304 10.33 -21.49 12.91
N VAL A 305 9.73 -20.85 13.90
CA VAL A 305 8.50 -21.28 14.57
C VAL A 305 7.48 -20.17 14.48
N HIS A 306 6.26 -20.50 14.05
CA HIS A 306 5.14 -19.58 14.11
C HIS A 306 4.64 -19.45 15.56
N ILE A 307 4.44 -18.22 16.01
CA ILE A 307 3.87 -17.90 17.33
C ILE A 307 2.63 -17.02 17.15
N ALA A 308 1.76 -16.96 18.16
CA ALA A 308 0.45 -16.29 18.06
C ALA A 308 0.51 -14.85 17.51
N LYS A 309 1.59 -14.10 17.78
CA LYS A 309 1.76 -12.70 17.35
C LYS A 309 2.91 -12.47 16.37
N GLY A 310 3.44 -13.52 15.75
CA GLY A 310 4.53 -13.39 14.76
C GLY A 310 5.36 -14.65 14.58
N ARG A 311 6.69 -14.51 14.60
CA ARG A 311 7.64 -15.60 14.34
C ARG A 311 8.77 -15.60 15.35
N GLN A 312 9.31 -16.79 15.61
CA GLN A 312 10.51 -16.97 16.39
C GLN A 312 11.54 -17.74 15.57
N VAL A 313 12.72 -17.16 15.39
CA VAL A 313 13.88 -17.80 14.77
C VAL A 313 14.80 -18.25 15.91
N LYS A 314 15.10 -19.54 15.97
CA LYS A 314 16.10 -20.12 16.88
C LYS A 314 17.28 -20.57 16.05
N ALA A 315 18.48 -20.17 16.42
CA ALA A 315 19.71 -20.56 15.74
C ALA A 315 20.76 -21.02 16.76
N SER A 316 21.51 -22.06 16.42
CA SER A 316 22.67 -22.51 17.20
C SER A 316 23.95 -22.20 16.42
N LEU A 317 24.88 -21.51 17.06
CA LEU A 317 26.09 -20.99 16.44
C LEU A 317 27.33 -21.57 17.11
N PHE A 318 28.38 -21.72 16.31
CA PHE A 318 29.68 -22.22 16.74
C PHE A 318 30.82 -21.53 16.00
N SER A 319 31.84 -21.12 16.75
CA SER A 319 33.11 -20.57 16.26
C SER A 319 34.21 -21.58 16.55
N ASP A 320 34.98 -21.95 15.52
CA ASP A 320 36.20 -22.75 15.65
C ASP A 320 37.47 -21.88 15.64
N ASP A 321 37.34 -20.59 15.98
CA ASP A 321 38.49 -19.70 16.12
C ASP A 321 39.34 -20.10 17.33
N ILE A 322 40.65 -20.26 17.12
CA ILE A 322 41.57 -20.83 18.12
C ILE A 322 41.65 -19.92 19.36
N THR A 323 41.45 -18.61 19.18
CA THR A 323 41.51 -17.63 20.28
C THR A 323 40.14 -17.35 20.92
N ASP A 324 39.05 -17.65 20.23
CA ASP A 324 37.67 -17.27 20.60
C ASP A 324 36.68 -18.38 20.20
N ALA A 325 36.95 -19.61 20.65
CA ALA A 325 36.04 -20.72 20.46
C ALA A 325 34.79 -20.46 21.31
N ILE A 326 33.66 -20.24 20.63
CA ILE A 326 32.39 -19.94 21.29
C ILE A 326 31.29 -20.82 20.70
N LYS A 327 30.41 -21.31 21.57
CA LYS A 327 29.16 -21.96 21.18
C LYS A 327 28.04 -21.26 21.93
N PHE A 328 27.05 -20.79 21.19
CA PHE A 328 25.92 -20.09 21.78
C PHE A 328 24.67 -20.25 20.92
N ASN A 329 23.52 -19.98 21.51
CA ASN A 329 22.25 -19.94 20.85
C ASN A 329 21.78 -18.49 20.68
N CYS A 330 21.00 -18.28 19.65
CA CYS A 330 20.32 -17.03 19.37
C CYS A 330 18.83 -17.30 19.22
N THR A 331 18.01 -16.50 19.88
CA THR A 331 16.56 -16.49 19.64
C THR A 331 16.12 -15.10 19.25
N ILE A 332 15.53 -14.99 18.06
CA ILE A 332 14.99 -13.76 17.50
C ILE A 332 13.47 -13.90 17.47
N THR A 333 12.79 -13.09 18.26
CA THR A 333 11.33 -13.04 18.31
C THR A 333 10.86 -11.79 17.58
N ILE A 334 10.09 -12.00 16.53
CA ILE A 334 9.53 -10.94 15.66
C ILE A 334 8.04 -10.90 15.92
N THR A 335 7.54 -9.77 16.42
CA THR A 335 6.12 -9.59 16.72
C THR A 335 5.60 -8.28 16.17
N ARG A 336 4.29 -8.19 15.96
CA ARG A 336 3.63 -6.94 15.57
C ARG A 336 3.66 -5.93 16.73
N ALA A 337 3.91 -4.66 16.42
CA ALA A 337 3.97 -3.56 17.38
C ALA A 337 3.38 -2.27 16.78
N ASN A 338 3.21 -1.24 17.61
CA ASN A 338 2.75 0.08 17.18
C ASN A 338 3.88 0.96 16.63
N LYS A 339 5.12 0.71 17.07
CA LYS A 339 6.35 1.37 16.61
C LYS A 339 7.44 0.33 16.46
N ASN A 340 8.35 0.54 15.52
CA ASN A 340 9.54 -0.30 15.37
C ASN A 340 10.34 -0.25 16.67
N GLN A 341 10.58 -1.42 17.25
CA GLN A 341 11.32 -1.58 18.50
C GLN A 341 12.33 -2.70 18.31
N LEU A 342 13.53 -2.48 18.83
CA LEU A 342 14.60 -3.47 18.86
C LEU A 342 15.08 -3.58 20.30
N THR A 343 15.17 -4.81 20.79
CA THR A 343 15.79 -5.12 22.07
C THR A 343 16.74 -6.28 21.83
N ILE A 344 18.03 -6.03 22.07
CA ILE A 344 19.07 -7.06 21.97
C ILE A 344 19.68 -7.27 23.34
N ILE A 345 19.67 -8.52 23.81
CA ILE A 345 20.17 -8.93 25.11
C ILE A 345 21.28 -9.95 24.91
N ASN A 346 22.47 -9.66 25.47
CA ASN A 346 23.56 -10.63 25.55
C ASN A 346 23.55 -11.29 26.95
N GLN A 347 23.33 -12.60 27.02
CA GLN A 347 23.42 -13.40 28.24
C GLN A 347 24.69 -14.26 28.28
N ILE A 348 25.61 -14.08 27.34
CA ILE A 348 26.86 -14.84 27.27
C ILE A 348 27.94 -14.08 28.04
N ASP A 349 28.32 -14.64 29.17
CA ASP A 349 29.32 -14.06 30.06
C ASP A 349 30.72 -14.04 29.42
N GLY A 350 31.47 -12.96 29.68
CA GLY A 350 32.87 -12.83 29.28
C GLY A 350 33.13 -12.48 27.81
N HIS A 351 32.10 -12.43 26.94
CA HIS A 351 32.31 -12.20 25.50
C HIS A 351 32.24 -10.72 25.10
N SER A 352 33.28 -9.94 25.43
CA SER A 352 33.34 -8.48 25.23
C SER A 352 33.04 -7.99 23.81
N LYS A 353 33.41 -8.75 22.77
CA LYS A 353 33.11 -8.41 21.37
C LYS A 353 31.61 -8.46 21.08
N LEU A 354 30.90 -9.43 21.68
CA LEU A 354 29.47 -9.57 21.47
C LEU A 354 28.70 -8.48 22.22
N THR A 355 29.10 -8.17 23.46
CA THR A 355 28.53 -7.02 24.21
C THR A 355 28.66 -5.72 23.41
N ARG A 356 29.84 -5.44 22.86
CA ARG A 356 30.06 -4.25 22.00
C ARG A 356 29.18 -4.24 20.75
N LEU A 357 28.97 -5.40 20.12
CA LEU A 357 28.07 -5.52 18.97
C LEU A 357 26.63 -5.22 19.37
N VAL A 358 26.17 -5.77 20.50
CA VAL A 358 24.83 -5.52 21.04
C VAL A 358 24.62 -4.03 21.32
N ASP A 359 25.57 -3.37 21.98
CA ASP A 359 25.49 -1.92 22.25
C ASP A 359 25.41 -1.12 20.94
N HIS A 360 26.20 -1.51 19.93
CA HIS A 360 26.18 -0.86 18.62
C HIS A 360 24.83 -1.05 17.91
N LEU A 361 24.30 -2.28 17.85
CA LEU A 361 23.03 -2.57 17.18
C LEU A 361 21.84 -1.95 17.90
N ASN A 362 21.86 -1.88 19.24
CA ASN A 362 20.83 -1.15 20.00
C ASN A 362 20.88 0.37 19.71
N SER A 363 22.06 0.92 19.39
CA SER A 363 22.19 2.33 18.98
C SER A 363 21.81 2.59 17.52
N ARG A 364 21.73 1.53 16.69
CA ARG A 364 21.47 1.58 15.24
C ARG A 364 20.52 0.47 14.79
N PRO A 365 19.25 0.54 15.22
CA PRO A 365 18.28 -0.52 14.95
C PRO A 365 17.96 -0.69 13.47
N GLU A 366 18.14 0.35 12.64
CA GLU A 366 17.96 0.34 11.19
C GLU A 366 18.77 -0.78 10.51
N ILE A 367 19.93 -1.14 11.05
CA ILE A 367 20.78 -2.20 10.50
C ILE A 367 20.06 -3.56 10.57
N ILE A 368 19.35 -3.83 11.67
CA ILE A 368 18.59 -5.07 11.82
C ILE A 368 17.39 -5.09 10.86
N PHE A 369 16.67 -3.98 10.79
CA PHE A 369 15.48 -3.88 9.95
C PHE A 369 15.80 -3.93 8.46
N ASP A 370 16.75 -3.11 8.02
CA ASP A 370 16.96 -2.79 6.61
C ASP A 370 18.02 -3.67 5.93
N GLU A 371 18.90 -4.32 6.69
CA GLU A 371 19.94 -5.19 6.12
C GLU A 371 19.72 -6.67 6.48
N ILE A 372 19.39 -6.98 7.74
CA ILE A 372 19.27 -8.38 8.18
C ILE A 372 17.89 -8.95 7.85
N PHE A 373 16.83 -8.20 8.12
CA PHE A 373 15.45 -8.64 7.89
C PHE A 373 14.78 -7.99 6.68
N GLN A 374 15.57 -7.38 5.78
CA GLN A 374 15.09 -6.87 4.50
C GLN A 374 14.23 -7.90 3.74
N GLY A 375 13.02 -7.54 3.33
CA GLY A 375 12.10 -8.47 2.69
C GLY A 375 11.32 -9.38 3.66
N PHE A 376 11.92 -9.78 4.78
CA PHE A 376 11.24 -10.53 5.84
C PHE A 376 10.35 -9.64 6.73
N ASN A 377 10.50 -8.32 6.59
CA ASN A 377 9.70 -7.27 7.17
C ASN A 377 9.33 -6.20 6.12
N LEU A 378 8.53 -6.58 5.12
CA LEU A 378 8.01 -5.60 4.15
C LEU A 378 6.77 -4.87 4.64
N SER A 379 5.98 -5.48 5.53
CA SER A 379 4.72 -4.89 5.95
C SER A 379 4.95 -3.54 6.62
N SER A 380 4.20 -2.51 6.24
CA SER A 380 4.18 -1.18 6.89
C SER A 380 3.80 -1.21 8.38
N LYS A 381 3.45 -2.39 8.90
CA LYS A 381 3.18 -2.60 10.32
C LYS A 381 4.51 -2.63 11.05
N SER A 382 4.62 -1.69 11.98
CA SER A 382 5.72 -1.65 12.94
C SER A 382 5.94 -3.02 13.61
N GLN A 383 7.21 -3.39 13.80
CA GLN A 383 7.60 -4.67 14.37
C GLN A 383 8.45 -4.49 15.62
N ASN A 384 8.29 -5.39 16.58
CA ASN A 384 9.17 -5.53 17.72
C ASN A 384 10.07 -6.76 17.51
N PHE A 385 11.38 -6.51 17.51
CA PHE A 385 12.44 -7.51 17.45
C PHE A 385 13.06 -7.66 18.83
N ASN A 386 12.92 -8.85 19.41
CA ASN A 386 13.64 -9.23 20.63
C ASN A 386 14.68 -10.31 20.29
N ILE A 387 15.95 -9.96 20.39
CA ILE A 387 17.09 -10.85 20.10
C ILE A 387 17.80 -11.19 21.41
N ILE A 388 17.89 -12.47 21.71
CA ILE A 388 18.56 -12.98 22.92
C ILE A 388 19.67 -13.92 22.49
N PHE A 389 20.89 -13.62 22.93
CA PHE A 389 22.05 -14.51 22.82
C PHE A 389 22.29 -15.20 24.17
N TYR A 390 22.38 -16.54 24.20
CA TYR A 390 22.51 -17.33 25.43
C TYR A 390 23.26 -18.66 25.25
#